data_AF-A0A7S1VT58-F1
#
_entry.id   AF-A0A7S1VT58-F1
#
_cell.length_a   1.000
_cell.length_b   1.000
_cell.length_c   1.000
_cell.angle_alpha   90.00
_cell.angle_beta   90.00
_cell.angle_gamma   90.00
#
_symmetry.space_group_name_H-M   'P 1'
#
loop_
_entity.id
_entity.type
_entity.pdbx_description
1 polymer ?
#
loop_
_entity_poly.entity_id
_entity_poly.type
_entity_poly.pdbx_seq_one_letter_code
_entity_poly.pdbx_strand_id
1 'polypeptide(L)'
;IVDGILGTGIDKPVRGVSLDAILAIQESTASVLSIDMPSGLNHITGQVAAGGHAVKATWTLNLHMIKSGQVADGAKEYVGELWSAESALGFATFGDELLTKFVNLYKDGPIVKIG
;
A
#
# COMPACT_ATOMS: atom_id res chain seq x y z
N ILE A 1 8.13 10.50 7.44
CA ILE A 1 8.85 9.75 6.37
C ILE A 1 7.86 9.38 5.29
N VAL A 2 8.25 9.47 4.02
CA VAL A 2 7.44 8.95 2.90
C VAL A 2 8.14 7.71 2.37
N ASP A 3 7.48 6.57 2.50
CA ASP A 3 7.94 5.27 2.02
C ASP A 3 7.37 5.02 0.62
N GLY A 4 8.24 5.12 -0.38
CA GLY A 4 7.95 4.74 -1.77
C GLY A 4 9.03 3.83 -2.34
N ILE A 5 9.65 3.02 -1.48
CA ILE A 5 10.82 2.20 -1.85
C ILE A 5 10.36 1.02 -2.73
N LEU A 6 9.29 0.34 -2.32
CA LEU A 6 8.70 -0.80 -3.02
C LEU A 6 7.16 -0.74 -2.95
N GLY A 7 6.50 -1.11 -4.04
CA GLY A 7 5.04 -1.19 -4.14
C GLY A 7 4.56 -2.61 -4.45
N THR A 8 3.66 -2.74 -5.42
CA THR A 8 3.28 -4.05 -5.99
C THR A 8 4.43 -4.76 -6.74
N GLY A 9 4.34 -6.09 -6.86
CA GLY A 9 5.32 -6.91 -7.60
C GLY A 9 6.48 -7.48 -6.77
N ILE A 10 6.48 -7.30 -5.44
CA ILE A 10 7.44 -7.98 -4.55
C ILE A 10 7.06 -9.46 -4.42
N ASP A 11 7.88 -10.32 -5.01
CA ASP A 11 7.82 -11.78 -4.87
C ASP A 11 9.10 -12.37 -4.24
N LYS A 12 10.13 -11.54 -4.06
CA LYS A 12 11.47 -11.91 -3.60
C LYS A 12 11.83 -11.18 -2.30
N PRO A 13 12.83 -11.70 -1.55
CA PRO A 13 13.33 -11.00 -0.38
C PRO A 13 13.82 -9.58 -0.67
N VAL A 14 13.52 -8.66 0.26
CA VAL A 14 14.08 -7.31 0.23
C VAL A 14 15.59 -7.39 0.50
N ARG A 15 16.39 -6.66 -0.27
CA ARG A 15 17.86 -6.72 -0.22
C ARG A 15 18.52 -5.41 -0.62
N GLY A 16 19.80 -5.27 -0.26
CA GLY A 16 20.62 -4.12 -0.62
C GLY A 16 20.05 -2.81 -0.06
N VAL A 17 20.19 -1.73 -0.83
CA VAL A 17 19.80 -0.37 -0.40
C VAL A 17 18.33 -0.25 0.04
N SER A 18 17.43 -1.06 -0.53
CA SER A 18 16.04 -1.09 -0.10
C SER A 18 15.89 -1.67 1.31
N LEU A 19 16.65 -2.71 1.64
CA LEU A 19 16.64 -3.29 2.99
C LEU A 19 17.25 -2.29 3.99
N ASP A 20 18.38 -1.68 3.65
CA ASP A 20 19.03 -0.69 4.51
C ASP A 20 18.11 0.49 4.81
N ALA A 21 17.37 0.97 3.80
CA ALA A 21 16.37 2.02 3.97
C ALA A 21 15.19 1.58 4.84
N ILE A 22 14.65 0.37 4.66
CA ILE A 22 13.57 -0.15 5.53
C ILE A 22 14.05 -0.23 6.98
N LEU A 23 15.25 -0.74 7.22
CA LEU A 23 15.82 -0.84 8.57
C LEU A 23 15.96 0.54 9.22
N ALA A 24 16.48 1.53 8.50
CA ALA A 24 16.59 2.90 8.99
C ALA A 24 15.22 3.53 9.30
N ILE A 25 14.19 3.22 8.52
CA ILE A 25 12.81 3.66 8.79
C ILE A 25 12.27 2.98 10.05
N GLN A 26 12.52 1.68 10.24
CA GLN A 26 12.07 0.93 11.42
C GLN A 26 12.69 1.44 12.73
N GLU A 27 13.91 1.97 12.68
CA GLU A 27 14.58 2.60 13.83
C GLU A 27 14.12 4.05 14.09
N SER A 28 13.38 4.65 13.16
CA SER A 28 12.87 6.01 13.30
C SER A 28 11.62 6.08 14.17
N THR A 29 11.45 7.20 14.87
CA THR A 29 10.20 7.53 15.60
C THR A 29 9.24 8.38 14.77
N ALA A 30 9.59 8.70 13.52
CA ALA A 30 8.77 9.54 12.66
C ALA A 30 7.51 8.79 12.18
N SER A 31 6.40 9.50 12.03
CA SER A 31 5.24 8.96 11.33
C SER A 31 5.58 8.66 9.87
N VAL A 32 5.04 7.55 9.36
CA VAL A 32 5.35 7.04 8.02
C VAL A 32 4.10 7.04 7.15
N LEU A 33 4.20 7.62 5.96
CA LEU A 33 3.23 7.48 4.89
C LEU A 33 3.80 6.54 3.83
N SER A 34 3.24 5.35 3.67
CA SER A 34 3.61 4.43 2.59
C SER A 34 2.76 4.68 1.35
N ILE A 35 3.41 4.70 0.19
CA ILE A 35 2.78 4.89 -1.11
C ILE A 35 2.58 3.52 -1.75
N ASP A 36 1.36 3.27 -2.23
CA ASP A 36 0.89 2.01 -2.78
C ASP A 36 0.81 0.85 -1.77
N MET A 37 1.94 0.46 -1.18
CA MET A 37 2.10 -0.61 -0.19
C MET A 37 3.20 -0.21 0.82
N PRO A 38 3.12 -0.63 2.09
CA PRO A 38 4.29 -0.59 2.96
C PRO A 38 5.40 -1.45 2.36
N SER A 39 6.58 -0.86 2.17
CA SER A 39 7.70 -1.56 1.55
C SER A 39 8.05 -2.82 2.31
N GLY A 40 8.20 -3.93 1.60
CA GLY A 40 8.43 -5.26 2.19
C GLY A 40 7.16 -6.04 2.55
N LEU A 41 5.96 -5.51 2.33
CA LEU A 41 4.71 -6.24 2.50
C LEU A 41 4.25 -6.88 1.17
N ASN A 42 3.82 -8.14 1.22
CA ASN A 42 3.30 -8.83 0.03
C ASN A 42 1.89 -8.30 -0.30
N HIS A 43 1.75 -7.72 -1.49
CA HIS A 43 0.50 -7.14 -1.98
C HIS A 43 -0.67 -8.13 -2.16
N ILE A 44 -0.42 -9.43 -2.20
CA ILE A 44 -1.48 -10.44 -2.33
C ILE A 44 -1.90 -10.97 -0.95
N THR A 45 -0.93 -11.39 -0.14
CA THR A 45 -1.17 -12.11 1.11
C THR A 45 -1.22 -11.20 2.34
N GLY A 46 -0.67 -9.99 2.26
CA GLY A 46 -0.51 -9.09 3.40
C GLY A 46 0.51 -9.58 4.43
N GLN A 47 1.32 -10.58 4.08
CA GLN A 47 2.42 -11.07 4.92
C GLN A 47 3.69 -10.27 4.62
N VAL A 48 4.57 -10.15 5.61
CA VAL A 48 5.93 -9.63 5.37
C VAL A 48 6.63 -10.54 4.37
N ALA A 49 7.25 -9.94 3.36
CA ALA A 49 8.01 -10.66 2.34
C ALA A 49 9.15 -11.48 2.97
N ALA A 50 9.61 -12.49 2.22
CA ALA A 50 10.72 -13.32 2.66
C ALA A 50 11.93 -12.46 3.11
N GLY A 51 12.59 -12.84 4.19
CA GLY A 51 13.62 -12.01 4.83
C GLY A 51 13.12 -11.15 6.00
N GLY A 52 11.81 -11.02 6.20
CA GLY A 52 11.25 -10.61 7.51
C GLY A 52 11.26 -9.10 7.81
N HIS A 53 11.49 -8.24 6.81
CA HIS A 53 11.50 -6.79 7.00
C HIS A 53 10.42 -6.10 6.18
N ALA A 54 9.61 -5.29 6.86
CA ALA A 54 8.63 -4.42 6.24
C ALA A 54 8.47 -3.10 7.02
N VAL A 55 8.13 -2.03 6.31
CA VAL A 55 7.77 -0.74 6.89
C VAL A 55 6.45 -0.86 7.65
N LYS A 56 6.41 -0.30 8.87
CA LYS A 56 5.16 -0.08 9.61
C LYS A 56 4.67 1.33 9.37
N ALA A 57 3.64 1.47 8.55
CA ALA A 57 3.07 2.75 8.16
C ALA A 57 2.09 3.28 9.21
N THR A 58 2.07 4.61 9.39
CA THR A 58 0.98 5.31 10.07
C THR A 58 -0.21 5.46 9.12
N TRP A 59 0.09 5.76 7.84
CA TRP A 59 -0.88 5.82 6.76
C TRP A 59 -0.35 5.09 5.53
N THR A 60 -1.23 4.44 4.79
CA THR A 60 -0.92 3.92 3.45
C THR A 60 -1.83 4.59 2.44
N LEU A 61 -1.26 5.22 1.42
CA LEU A 61 -2.00 5.75 0.27
C LEU A 61 -1.88 4.78 -0.91
N ASN A 62 -2.90 3.95 -1.08
CA ASN A 62 -3.05 3.06 -2.22
C ASN A 62 -3.23 3.84 -3.53
N LEU A 63 -2.64 3.34 -4.60
CA LEU A 63 -2.83 3.84 -5.97
C LEU A 63 -3.58 2.82 -6.83
N HIS A 64 -4.37 3.28 -7.79
CA HIS A 64 -5.14 2.48 -8.75
C HIS A 64 -6.27 1.65 -8.14
N MET A 65 -5.93 0.57 -7.43
CA MET A 65 -6.87 -0.41 -6.88
C MET A 65 -6.36 -0.93 -5.55
N ILE A 66 -7.27 -1.12 -4.59
CA ILE A 66 -6.96 -1.78 -3.32
C ILE A 66 -6.47 -3.20 -3.57
N LYS A 67 -5.31 -3.52 -3.03
CA LYS A 67 -4.71 -4.86 -3.12
C LYS A 67 -5.21 -5.71 -1.97
N SER A 68 -5.45 -7.00 -2.22
CA SER A 68 -5.94 -7.94 -1.20
C SER A 68 -5.03 -7.99 0.03
N GLY A 69 -3.73 -7.88 -0.17
CA GLY A 69 -2.75 -7.84 0.90
C GLY A 69 -2.80 -6.57 1.76
N GLN A 70 -3.52 -5.52 1.37
CA GLN A 70 -3.70 -4.33 2.22
C GLN A 70 -4.83 -4.51 3.24
N VAL A 71 -5.79 -5.38 2.92
CA VAL A 71 -6.98 -5.63 3.76
C VAL A 71 -6.93 -7.00 4.44
N ALA A 72 -5.85 -7.77 4.22
CA ALA A 72 -5.62 -9.04 4.87
C ALA A 72 -5.25 -8.86 6.35
N ASP A 73 -5.58 -9.85 7.19
CA ASP A 73 -5.32 -9.80 8.63
C ASP A 73 -3.84 -9.59 8.97
N GLY A 74 -2.93 -10.20 8.21
CA GLY A 74 -1.48 -10.06 8.40
C GLY A 74 -0.94 -8.65 8.16
N ALA A 75 -1.71 -7.79 7.49
CA ALA A 75 -1.30 -6.45 7.11
C ALA A 75 -1.68 -5.37 8.13
N LYS A 76 -2.56 -5.69 9.08
CA LYS A 76 -3.14 -4.74 10.05
C LYS A 76 -2.08 -3.96 10.82
N GLU A 77 -0.96 -4.60 11.15
CA GLU A 77 0.13 -3.97 11.90
C GLU A 77 1.06 -3.09 11.03
N TYR A 78 0.94 -3.17 9.70
CA TYR A 78 1.86 -2.54 8.76
C TYR A 78 1.20 -1.43 7.92
N VAL A 79 -0.08 -1.55 7.62
CA VAL A 79 -0.78 -0.63 6.70
C VAL A 79 -1.18 0.67 7.37
N GLY A 80 -1.39 0.67 8.69
CA GLY A 80 -1.93 1.83 9.39
C GLY A 80 -3.32 2.21 8.87
N GLU A 81 -3.62 3.51 8.79
CA GLU A 81 -4.84 3.94 8.11
C GLU A 81 -4.70 3.79 6.60
N LEU A 82 -5.62 3.06 5.97
CA LEU A 82 -5.64 2.88 4.53
C LEU A 82 -6.45 3.99 3.85
N TRP A 83 -5.84 4.62 2.86
CA TRP A 83 -6.42 5.62 1.99
C TRP A 83 -6.24 5.18 0.54
N SER A 84 -7.13 5.60 -0.35
CA SER A 84 -7.06 5.29 -1.78
C SER A 84 -7.14 6.60 -2.57
N ALA A 85 -6.26 6.76 -3.55
CA ALA A 85 -6.26 7.88 -4.48
C ALA A 85 -6.71 7.42 -5.87
N GLU A 86 -7.66 8.17 -6.43
CA GLU A 86 -8.07 8.08 -7.83
C GLU A 86 -6.85 8.44 -8.70
N SER A 87 -6.58 7.62 -9.73
CA SER A 87 -5.34 7.68 -10.52
C SER A 87 -5.57 8.08 -11.98
N ALA A 88 -6.76 8.60 -12.28
CA ALA A 88 -7.26 8.91 -13.62
C ALA A 88 -7.30 7.74 -14.62
N LEU A 89 -7.01 6.50 -14.18
CA LEU A 89 -7.03 5.30 -15.02
C LEU A 89 -8.41 4.60 -15.04
N GLY A 90 -9.33 4.96 -14.14
CA GLY A 90 -10.57 4.20 -13.97
C GLY A 90 -11.49 4.17 -15.20
N PHE A 91 -11.51 5.26 -15.98
CA PHE A 91 -12.48 5.43 -17.07
C PHE A 91 -12.17 4.65 -18.35
N ALA A 92 -10.90 4.32 -18.61
CA ALA A 92 -10.49 3.63 -19.84
C ALA A 92 -10.18 2.14 -19.63
N THR A 93 -10.09 1.68 -18.37
CA THR A 93 -9.45 0.40 -18.04
C THR A 93 -10.42 -0.64 -17.47
N PHE A 94 -11.55 -0.22 -16.90
CA PHE A 94 -12.48 -1.11 -16.20
C PHE A 94 -13.79 -1.32 -16.97
N GLY A 95 -14.32 -2.54 -16.96
CA GLY A 95 -15.67 -2.81 -17.45
C GLY A 95 -16.76 -2.23 -16.54
N ASP A 96 -17.99 -2.14 -17.05
CA ASP A 96 -19.12 -1.41 -16.44
C ASP A 96 -19.36 -1.71 -14.95
N GLU A 97 -19.23 -2.98 -14.53
CA GLU A 97 -19.42 -3.38 -13.13
C GLU A 97 -18.37 -2.77 -12.19
N LEU A 98 -17.10 -2.79 -12.60
CA LEU A 98 -16.00 -2.23 -11.82
C LEU A 98 -16.00 -0.71 -11.87
N LEU A 99 -16.40 -0.12 -13.00
CA LEU A 99 -16.55 1.33 -13.14
C LEU A 99 -17.56 1.88 -12.13
N THR A 100 -18.70 1.21 -11.96
CA THR A 100 -19.72 1.63 -10.98
C THR A 100 -19.18 1.62 -9.55
N LYS A 101 -18.46 0.56 -9.16
CA LYS A 101 -17.81 0.45 -7.83
C LYS A 101 -16.75 1.54 -7.65
N PHE A 102 -15.95 1.80 -8.69
CA PHE A 102 -14.91 2.82 -8.68
C PHE A 102 -15.48 4.23 -8.52
N VAL A 103 -16.49 4.61 -9.32
CA VAL A 103 -17.17 5.91 -9.21
C VAL A 103 -17.79 6.08 -7.81
N ASN A 104 -18.42 5.05 -7.28
CA ASN A 104 -19.00 5.09 -5.95
C ASN A 104 -17.95 5.24 -4.84
N LEU A 105 -16.79 4.61 -4.98
CA LEU A 105 -15.69 4.72 -4.02
C LEU A 105 -15.17 6.17 -3.92
N TYR A 106 -15.06 6.87 -5.05
CA TYR A 106 -14.51 8.23 -5.13
C TYR A 106 -15.57 9.33 -5.21
N LYS A 107 -16.83 9.03 -4.88
CA LYS A 107 -17.96 9.97 -4.98
C LYS A 107 -17.78 11.25 -4.13
N ASP A 108 -17.05 11.14 -3.02
CA ASP A 108 -16.84 12.21 -2.05
C ASP A 108 -15.51 12.97 -2.26
N GLY A 109 -14.70 12.54 -3.23
CA GLY A 109 -13.42 13.16 -3.57
C GLY A 109 -12.39 12.19 -4.17
N PRO A 110 -11.30 12.72 -4.74
CA PRO A 110 -10.27 11.91 -5.40
C PRO A 110 -9.38 11.13 -4.42
N ILE A 111 -9.49 11.39 -3.11
CA ILE A 111 -8.76 10.68 -2.06
C ILE A 111 -9.75 10.33 -0.96
N VAL A 112 -9.88 9.03 -0.66
CA VAL A 112 -10.87 8.52 0.29
C VAL A 112 -10.23 7.56 1.29
N LYS A 113 -10.73 7.57 2.52
CA LYS A 113 -10.34 6.60 3.55
C LYS A 113 -11.06 5.27 3.30
N ILE A 114 -10.33 4.18 3.51
CA ILE A 114 -10.82 2.81 3.31
C ILE A 114 -10.98 2.15 4.67
N GLY A 115 -12.23 1.86 5.05
CA GLY A 115 -12.61 1.39 6.38
C GLY A 115 -13.23 2.50 7.22
#